data_AF-A0A8T9B6D5-F1
#
_entry.id   AF-A0A8T9B6D5-F1
#
_cell.length_a   1.000
_cell.length_b   1.000
_cell.length_c   1.000
_cell.angle_alpha   90.00
_cell.angle_beta   90.00
_cell.angle_gamma   90.00
#
_symmetry.space_group_name_H-M   'P 1'
#
loop_
_entity.id
_entity.type
_entity.pdbx_description
1 polymer ?
#
loop_
_entity_poly.entity_id
_entity_poly.type
_entity_poly.pdbx_seq_one_letter_code
_entity_poly.pdbx_strand_id
1 'polypeptide(L)'
;MQYSSAILLVAFAATNVLAHGVIDSVQGANGATMPGLSVADGTPRDCATPSCGAEADTSIIRSNELGSSKATALGRTNGGGPVDAATMISAFMGGDANSTSAKAAREIHSAMMQRRSLGVRAASGGVKTAKGTSETGVKAATGAGASSGLPTCADDGTLNMTFHQVNQDGAGPLTAMVDPTSGGTDPSAFKTAQVTQNVPGIGIGGLSGATTMDFPVAIQMPAGMTCSGTSGGATGVCVAKLQNSALAGPFGGSAAFTQSAAAKKRAIEYNLSKRRFARAIASNDN
;
A
#
# COMPACT_ATOMS: atom_id res chain seq x y z
N MET A 1 11.13 41.57 -25.57
CA MET A 1 11.32 40.44 -24.62
C MET A 1 10.48 39.29 -25.11
N GLN A 2 11.08 38.34 -25.83
CA GLN A 2 10.41 37.12 -26.26
C GLN A 2 10.56 36.10 -25.14
N TYR A 3 9.58 36.02 -24.25
CA TYR A 3 9.53 34.94 -23.27
C TYR A 3 9.33 33.64 -24.04
N SER A 4 10.35 32.80 -24.02
CA SER A 4 10.41 31.57 -24.82
C SER A 4 9.31 30.61 -24.40
N SER A 5 8.40 30.29 -25.33
CA SER A 5 7.27 29.37 -25.17
C SER A 5 7.66 27.97 -24.69
N ALA A 6 8.94 27.61 -24.75
CA ALA A 6 9.48 26.35 -24.24
C ALA A 6 9.35 26.21 -22.71
N ILE A 7 9.46 27.30 -21.94
CA ILE A 7 9.36 27.25 -20.47
C ILE A 7 7.91 27.02 -20.02
N LEU A 8 6.93 27.57 -20.75
CA LEU A 8 5.50 27.36 -20.49
C LEU A 8 5.03 25.93 -20.81
N LEU A 9 5.57 25.31 -21.87
CA LEU A 9 5.25 23.92 -22.22
C LEU A 9 5.78 22.90 -21.21
N VAL A 10 6.99 23.11 -20.68
CA VAL A 10 7.55 22.25 -19.61
C VAL A 10 6.78 22.43 -18.30
N ALA A 11 6.32 23.65 -17.98
CA ALA A 11 5.50 23.91 -16.81
C ALA A 11 4.09 23.29 -16.91
N PHE A 12 3.49 23.20 -18.10
CA PHE A 12 2.17 22.58 -18.31
C PHE A 12 2.22 21.04 -18.34
N ALA A 13 3.35 20.45 -18.75
CA ALA A 13 3.57 19.01 -18.68
C ALA A 13 3.79 18.51 -17.23
N ALA A 14 4.37 19.34 -16.36
CA ALA A 14 4.62 19.00 -14.96
C ALA A 14 3.34 18.96 -14.08
N THR A 15 2.23 19.55 -14.52
CA THR A 15 0.98 19.64 -13.75
C THR A 15 -0.02 18.52 -14.04
N ASN A 16 0.23 17.67 -15.04
CA ASN A 16 -0.67 16.59 -15.44
C ASN A 16 -0.01 15.22 -15.22
N VAL A 17 0.48 14.94 -14.00
CA VAL A 17 0.95 13.59 -13.69
C VAL A 17 -0.26 12.71 -13.40
N LEU A 18 -0.58 11.88 -14.39
CA LEU A 18 -1.71 10.95 -14.40
C LEU A 18 -1.30 9.58 -13.84
N ALA A 19 -0.60 9.55 -12.71
CA ALA A 19 0.01 8.33 -12.16
C ALA A 19 -0.57 7.88 -10.81
N HIS A 20 -1.69 8.42 -10.38
CA HIS A 20 -2.21 8.22 -9.04
C HIS A 20 -2.74 6.79 -8.85
N GLY A 21 -2.47 6.25 -7.68
CA GLY A 21 -3.00 4.97 -7.25
C GLY A 21 -2.66 4.71 -5.80
N VAL A 22 -3.45 3.86 -5.16
CA VAL A 22 -3.41 3.62 -3.72
C VAL A 22 -3.46 2.12 -3.44
N ILE A 23 -2.83 1.70 -2.34
CA ILE A 23 -3.12 0.36 -1.79
C ILE A 23 -4.52 0.43 -1.19
N ASP A 24 -5.50 -0.10 -1.91
CA ASP A 24 -6.90 -0.11 -1.51
C ASP A 24 -7.11 -1.05 -0.33
N SER A 25 -6.57 -2.26 -0.43
CA SER A 25 -6.73 -3.28 0.60
C SER A 25 -5.56 -4.26 0.67
N VAL A 26 -5.41 -4.87 1.84
CA VAL A 26 -4.39 -5.86 2.18
C VAL A 26 -5.11 -7.14 2.60
N GLN A 27 -4.81 -8.25 1.93
CA GLN A 27 -5.44 -9.55 2.19
C GLN A 27 -4.46 -10.44 2.94
N GLY A 28 -4.77 -10.73 4.20
CA GLY A 28 -3.96 -11.57 5.07
C GLY A 28 -4.22 -13.06 4.86
N ALA A 29 -3.18 -13.89 5.02
CA ALA A 29 -3.33 -15.35 5.01
C ALA A 29 -4.16 -15.87 6.19
N ASN A 30 -4.28 -15.09 7.26
CA ASN A 30 -5.20 -15.31 8.38
C ASN A 30 -6.67 -14.98 8.08
N GLY A 31 -7.01 -14.59 6.85
CA GLY A 31 -8.36 -14.20 6.44
C GLY A 31 -8.76 -12.77 6.83
N ALA A 32 -7.91 -12.06 7.58
CA ALA A 32 -8.14 -10.64 7.87
C ALA A 32 -7.89 -9.80 6.62
N THR A 33 -8.78 -8.85 6.34
CA THR A 33 -8.61 -7.84 5.30
C THR A 33 -8.69 -6.45 5.93
N MET A 34 -7.76 -5.58 5.57
CA MET A 34 -7.75 -4.19 6.04
C MET A 34 -7.46 -3.23 4.89
N PRO A 35 -7.98 -1.99 4.94
CA PRO A 35 -7.65 -1.00 3.94
C PRO A 35 -6.20 -0.52 4.09
N GLY A 36 -5.66 0.11 3.04
CA GLY A 36 -4.37 0.78 3.13
C GLY A 36 -4.37 1.93 4.14
N LEU A 37 -3.17 2.36 4.54
CA LEU A 37 -2.99 3.34 5.63
C LEU A 37 -3.25 4.79 5.22
N SER A 38 -3.35 5.08 3.93
CA SER A 38 -3.75 6.41 3.45
C SER A 38 -5.23 6.47 3.05
N VAL A 39 -5.88 5.31 2.92
CA VAL A 39 -7.24 5.16 2.40
C VAL A 39 -8.24 5.98 3.22
N ALA A 40 -9.14 6.66 2.52
CA ALA A 40 -10.19 7.47 3.14
C ALA A 40 -11.57 7.11 2.60
N ASP A 41 -12.51 6.78 3.50
CA ASP A 41 -13.90 6.50 3.16
C ASP A 41 -14.52 7.68 2.39
N GLY A 42 -15.37 7.36 1.41
CA GLY A 42 -15.99 8.35 0.53
C GLY A 42 -15.16 8.68 -0.72
N THR A 43 -13.87 8.33 -0.77
CA THR A 43 -13.05 8.55 -1.96
C THR A 43 -13.63 7.79 -3.16
N PRO A 44 -13.97 8.45 -4.28
CA PRO A 44 -14.51 7.77 -5.45
C PRO A 44 -13.47 6.83 -6.07
N ARG A 45 -13.90 5.61 -6.42
CA ARG A 45 -13.05 4.61 -7.09
C ARG A 45 -13.42 4.41 -8.55
N ASP A 46 -14.45 5.09 -9.05
CA ASP A 46 -14.98 4.97 -10.40
C ASP A 46 -14.71 6.21 -11.28
N CYS A 47 -13.86 7.12 -10.79
CA CYS A 47 -13.50 8.36 -11.46
C CYS A 47 -11.99 8.54 -11.53
N ALA A 48 -11.50 9.13 -12.62
CA ALA A 48 -10.08 9.23 -12.96
C ALA A 48 -9.49 10.65 -12.86
N THR A 49 -10.29 11.62 -12.41
CA THR A 49 -9.91 13.04 -12.44
C THR A 49 -9.66 13.58 -11.03
N PRO A 50 -8.73 14.54 -10.87
CA PRO A 50 -8.55 15.20 -9.57
C PRO A 50 -9.83 15.90 -9.08
N SER A 51 -10.65 16.43 -10.01
CA SER A 51 -11.86 17.20 -9.71
C SER A 51 -12.98 16.42 -9.00
N CYS A 52 -12.99 15.09 -9.11
CA CYS A 52 -13.95 14.26 -8.37
C CYS A 52 -13.39 13.75 -7.03
N GLY A 53 -12.12 14.07 -6.70
CA GLY A 53 -11.49 13.66 -5.45
C GLY A 53 -10.95 12.24 -5.42
N ALA A 54 -10.91 11.51 -6.54
CA ALA A 54 -10.44 10.12 -6.60
C ALA A 54 -8.96 9.92 -6.22
N GLU A 55 -8.18 11.01 -6.24
CA GLU A 55 -6.75 11.03 -5.90
C GLU A 55 -6.49 11.45 -4.44
N ALA A 56 -7.54 11.78 -3.68
CA ALA A 56 -7.41 12.42 -2.37
C ALA A 56 -6.67 11.57 -1.33
N ASP A 57 -6.74 10.25 -1.44
CA ASP A 57 -6.09 9.29 -0.53
C ASP A 57 -4.85 8.61 -1.13
N THR A 58 -4.40 9.08 -2.30
CA THR A 58 -3.13 8.64 -2.88
C THR A 58 -1.96 9.26 -2.10
N SER A 59 -1.03 8.43 -1.62
CA SER A 59 0.18 8.91 -0.95
C SER A 59 1.16 9.52 -1.96
N ILE A 60 1.64 10.72 -1.65
CA ILE A 60 2.77 11.38 -2.30
C ILE A 60 4.03 11.04 -1.51
N ILE A 61 4.94 10.27 -2.09
CA ILE A 61 6.11 9.67 -1.44
C ILE A 61 7.39 10.25 -2.04
N ARG A 62 7.58 11.56 -1.86
CA ARG A 62 8.77 12.27 -2.33
C ARG A 62 9.91 12.10 -1.33
N SER A 63 11.04 11.53 -1.76
CA SER A 63 12.18 11.23 -0.90
C SER A 63 12.70 12.43 -0.09
N ASN A 64 12.61 13.64 -0.64
CA ASN A 64 13.02 14.88 0.04
C ASN A 64 12.00 15.43 1.04
N GLU A 65 10.78 14.85 1.12
CA GLU A 65 9.75 15.22 2.08
C GLU A 65 9.67 14.23 3.25
N LEU A 66 10.13 12.98 3.09
CA LEU A 66 9.97 11.91 4.07
C LEU A 66 10.72 12.19 5.38
N GLY A 67 10.05 11.95 6.51
CA GLY A 67 10.61 12.17 7.85
C GLY A 67 10.60 13.63 8.30
N SER A 68 9.96 14.51 7.54
CA SER A 68 9.72 15.90 7.92
C SER A 68 8.33 16.07 8.56
N SER A 69 8.03 17.28 9.04
CA SER A 69 6.66 17.63 9.48
C SER A 69 5.63 17.61 8.35
N LYS A 70 6.07 17.63 7.08
CA LYS A 70 5.20 17.63 5.90
C LYS A 70 4.75 16.22 5.52
N ALA A 71 5.60 15.21 5.72
CA ALA A 71 5.33 13.83 5.34
C ALA A 71 6.08 12.86 6.26
N THR A 72 5.39 11.81 6.70
CA THR A 72 6.02 10.70 7.44
C THR A 72 6.86 9.84 6.49
N ALA A 73 7.40 8.72 6.97
CA ALA A 73 8.03 7.72 6.10
C ALA A 73 7.07 7.10 5.07
N LEU A 74 5.75 7.26 5.26
CA LEU A 74 4.68 6.76 4.39
C LEU A 74 4.20 7.81 3.38
N GLY A 75 4.78 9.01 3.42
CA GLY A 75 4.39 10.14 2.59
C GLY A 75 3.29 10.99 3.22
N ARG A 76 2.52 11.65 2.36
CA ARG A 76 1.37 12.49 2.72
C ARG A 76 0.30 12.39 1.65
N THR A 77 -0.94 12.72 1.98
CA THR A 77 -2.01 12.88 1.00
C THR A 77 -2.24 14.34 0.64
N ASN A 78 -2.99 14.60 -0.44
CA ASN A 78 -3.37 15.95 -0.80
C ASN A 78 -4.54 16.40 0.09
N GLY A 79 -4.35 17.43 0.91
CA GLY A 79 -5.36 17.92 1.84
C GLY A 79 -5.49 17.13 3.16
N GLY A 80 -5.09 15.85 3.20
CA GLY A 80 -5.12 15.04 4.43
C GLY A 80 -3.84 15.10 5.29
N GLY A 81 -2.73 15.59 4.74
CA GLY A 81 -1.48 15.75 5.49
C GLY A 81 -0.63 14.46 5.59
N PRO A 82 0.30 14.37 6.56
CA PRO A 82 1.19 13.23 6.72
C PRO A 82 0.41 11.92 6.99
N VAL A 83 0.78 10.83 6.31
CA VAL A 83 0.12 9.52 6.51
C VAL A 83 0.67 8.86 7.77
N ASP A 84 -0.17 8.68 8.79
CA ASP A 84 0.21 8.07 10.05
C ASP A 84 -0.36 6.66 10.21
N ALA A 85 0.53 5.67 10.23
CA ALA A 85 0.16 4.28 10.47
C ALA A 85 -0.55 4.08 11.82
N ALA A 86 -0.12 4.79 12.87
CA ALA A 86 -0.64 4.57 14.21
C ALA A 86 -2.11 4.97 14.29
N THR A 87 -2.48 6.08 13.66
CA THR A 87 -3.87 6.53 13.53
C THR A 87 -4.76 5.45 12.90
N MET A 88 -4.41 4.94 11.72
CA MET A 88 -5.24 3.95 11.03
C MET A 88 -5.25 2.59 11.72
N ILE A 89 -4.09 2.11 12.20
CA ILE A 89 -4.01 0.85 12.93
C ILE A 89 -4.82 0.93 14.22
N SER A 90 -4.79 2.06 14.94
CA SER A 90 -5.59 2.23 16.16
C SER A 90 -7.09 2.18 15.89
N ALA A 91 -7.55 2.68 14.73
CA ALA A 91 -8.95 2.55 14.33
C ALA A 91 -9.34 1.10 14.04
N PHE A 92 -8.43 0.29 13.49
CA PHE A 92 -8.70 -1.13 13.20
C PHE A 92 -8.64 -2.02 14.44
N MET A 93 -7.64 -1.78 15.28
CA MET A 93 -7.40 -2.57 16.49
C MET A 93 -8.32 -2.14 17.63
N GLY A 94 -8.75 -0.88 17.64
CA GLY A 94 -9.60 -0.29 18.66
C GLY A 94 -11.01 0.02 18.16
N GLY A 95 -11.85 0.52 19.07
CA GLY A 95 -13.25 0.87 18.81
C GLY A 95 -14.23 -0.27 19.09
N ASP A 96 -15.52 0.08 19.15
CA ASP A 96 -16.59 -0.90 19.37
C ASP A 96 -16.96 -1.58 18.06
N ALA A 97 -16.34 -2.75 17.83
CA ALA A 97 -16.62 -3.60 16.69
C ALA A 97 -18.10 -4.03 16.60
N ASN A 98 -18.84 -3.99 17.70
CA ASN A 98 -20.24 -4.40 17.79
C ASN A 98 -21.24 -3.24 17.69
N SER A 99 -20.74 -2.01 17.60
CA SER A 99 -21.58 -0.84 17.41
C SER A 99 -22.43 -0.97 16.14
N THR A 100 -23.65 -0.42 16.19
CA THR A 100 -24.57 -0.41 15.05
C THR A 100 -23.94 0.23 13.80
N SER A 101 -23.13 1.27 13.99
CA SER A 101 -22.45 1.98 12.91
C SER A 101 -21.35 1.14 12.25
N ALA A 102 -20.56 0.38 13.02
CA ALA A 102 -19.55 -0.52 12.48
C ALA A 102 -20.17 -1.71 11.74
N LYS A 103 -21.25 -2.29 12.27
CA LYS A 103 -21.99 -3.38 11.61
C LYS A 103 -22.57 -2.94 10.27
N ALA A 104 -23.26 -1.79 10.23
CA ALA A 104 -23.79 -1.23 9.00
C ALA A 104 -22.69 -0.91 7.98
N ALA A 105 -21.55 -0.36 8.43
CA ALA A 105 -20.42 -0.08 7.55
C ALA A 105 -19.85 -1.36 6.92
N ARG A 106 -19.74 -2.46 7.67
CA ARG A 106 -19.29 -3.75 7.14
C ARG A 106 -20.26 -4.34 6.13
N GLU A 107 -21.56 -4.24 6.37
CA GLU A 107 -22.58 -4.67 5.41
C GLU A 107 -22.44 -3.91 4.08
N ILE A 108 -22.37 -2.58 4.14
CA ILE A 108 -22.15 -1.74 2.96
C ILE A 108 -20.83 -2.10 2.26
N HIS A 109 -19.75 -2.22 3.00
CA HIS A 109 -18.44 -2.57 2.46
C HIS A 109 -18.47 -3.94 1.78
N SER A 110 -19.09 -4.95 2.41
CA SER A 110 -19.22 -6.29 1.84
C SER A 110 -19.99 -6.29 0.51
N ALA A 111 -21.09 -5.52 0.43
CA ALA A 111 -21.86 -5.37 -0.80
C ALA A 111 -21.05 -4.66 -1.90
N MET A 112 -20.26 -3.64 -1.54
CA MET A 112 -19.35 -2.96 -2.47
C MET A 112 -18.24 -3.89 -2.97
N MET A 113 -17.64 -4.69 -2.08
CA MET A 113 -16.60 -5.66 -2.47
C MET A 113 -17.18 -6.76 -3.36
N GLN A 114 -18.38 -7.26 -3.06
CA GLN A 114 -19.08 -8.20 -3.92
C GLN A 114 -19.35 -7.60 -5.31
N ARG A 115 -19.76 -6.32 -5.37
CA ARG A 115 -19.95 -5.63 -6.64
C ARG A 115 -18.65 -5.52 -7.44
N ARG A 116 -17.53 -5.21 -6.79
CA ARG A 116 -16.20 -5.16 -7.43
C ARG A 116 -15.76 -6.54 -7.91
N SER A 117 -16.02 -7.60 -7.14
CA SER A 117 -15.62 -8.97 -7.50
C SER A 117 -16.35 -9.54 -8.71
N LEU A 118 -17.52 -8.97 -9.06
CA LEU A 118 -18.26 -9.34 -10.27
C LEU A 118 -17.70 -8.69 -11.55
N GLY A 119 -16.72 -7.79 -11.42
CA GLY A 119 -16.07 -7.17 -12.56
C GLY A 119 -15.26 -8.18 -13.39
N VAL A 120 -15.27 -8.02 -14.71
CA VAL A 120 -14.49 -8.85 -15.62
C VAL A 120 -13.03 -8.41 -15.60
N ARG A 121 -12.13 -9.35 -15.32
CA ARG A 121 -10.68 -9.11 -15.41
C ARG A 121 -10.27 -8.84 -16.85
N ALA A 122 -9.67 -7.69 -17.08
CA ALA A 122 -9.10 -7.31 -18.37
C ALA A 122 -7.80 -8.09 -18.65
N ALA A 123 -7.35 -8.09 -19.91
CA ALA A 123 -6.10 -8.73 -20.31
C ALA A 123 -4.86 -8.15 -19.58
N SER A 124 -4.94 -6.90 -19.12
CA SER A 124 -3.92 -6.26 -18.28
C SER A 124 -3.86 -6.83 -16.86
N GLY A 125 -4.77 -7.73 -16.47
CA GLY A 125 -4.85 -8.32 -15.13
C GLY A 125 -5.67 -7.50 -14.12
N GLY A 126 -6.02 -6.26 -14.45
CA GLY A 126 -6.87 -5.41 -13.62
C GLY A 126 -8.36 -5.65 -13.83
N VAL A 127 -9.17 -5.23 -12.86
CA VAL A 127 -10.65 -5.24 -12.92
C VAL A 127 -11.13 -3.80 -12.87
N LYS A 128 -11.96 -3.40 -13.83
CA LYS A 128 -12.52 -2.04 -13.83
C LYS A 128 -13.55 -1.90 -12.71
N THR A 129 -13.43 -0.83 -11.93
CA THR A 129 -14.41 -0.51 -10.89
C THR A 129 -15.75 -0.10 -11.51
N ALA A 130 -16.84 -0.51 -10.89
CA ALA A 130 -18.19 -0.21 -11.37
C ALA A 130 -18.58 1.25 -11.02
N LYS A 131 -19.42 1.88 -11.85
CA LYS A 131 -19.91 3.25 -11.59
C LYS A 131 -20.62 3.38 -10.22
N GLY A 132 -20.33 4.42 -9.46
CA GLY A 132 -20.81 4.65 -8.10
C GLY A 132 -20.03 3.89 -7.03
N THR A 133 -18.88 3.29 -7.36
CA THR A 133 -18.01 2.68 -6.34
C THR A 133 -17.28 3.78 -5.57
N SER A 134 -17.35 3.72 -4.25
CA SER A 134 -16.65 4.61 -3.33
C SER A 134 -16.00 3.79 -2.22
N GLU A 135 -14.93 4.32 -1.67
CA GLU A 135 -14.22 3.72 -0.55
C GLU A 135 -15.10 3.61 0.70
N THR A 136 -15.05 2.46 1.36
CA THR A 136 -15.90 2.12 2.52
C THR A 136 -15.18 1.28 3.58
N GLY A 137 -13.90 0.97 3.36
CA GLY A 137 -13.13 0.02 4.14
C GLY A 137 -12.71 0.54 5.52
N VAL A 138 -12.55 1.84 5.72
CA VAL A 138 -11.99 2.39 6.97
C VAL A 138 -12.96 2.19 8.12
N LYS A 139 -14.20 2.65 7.96
CA LYS A 139 -15.24 2.47 8.98
C LYS A 139 -15.64 1.01 9.14
N ALA A 140 -15.63 0.22 8.06
CA ALA A 140 -15.89 -1.22 8.12
C ALA A 140 -14.82 -1.97 8.95
N ALA A 141 -13.57 -1.52 8.88
CA ALA A 141 -12.47 -2.11 9.63
C ALA A 141 -12.43 -1.72 11.12
N THR A 142 -13.28 -0.77 11.57
CA THR A 142 -13.31 -0.34 12.97
C THR A 142 -13.49 -1.52 13.93
N GLY A 143 -12.53 -1.70 14.84
CA GLY A 143 -12.50 -2.77 15.83
C GLY A 143 -12.39 -4.20 15.27
N ALA A 144 -12.32 -4.39 13.95
CA ALA A 144 -12.25 -5.73 13.35
C ALA A 144 -10.95 -6.46 13.74
N GLY A 145 -9.86 -5.69 13.85
CA GLY A 145 -8.53 -6.19 14.20
C GLY A 145 -8.44 -6.73 15.64
N ALA A 146 -9.34 -6.34 16.54
CA ALA A 146 -9.38 -6.90 17.90
C ALA A 146 -9.69 -8.42 17.89
N SER A 147 -10.46 -8.88 16.90
CA SER A 147 -10.84 -10.28 16.74
C SER A 147 -9.96 -11.01 15.72
N SER A 148 -9.72 -10.40 14.55
CA SER A 148 -8.98 -11.04 13.45
C SER A 148 -7.46 -10.85 13.51
N GLY A 149 -6.98 -9.89 14.31
CA GLY A 149 -5.64 -9.34 14.16
C GLY A 149 -5.48 -8.52 12.87
N LEU A 150 -4.28 -7.98 12.67
CA LEU A 150 -3.85 -7.42 11.38
C LEU A 150 -3.73 -8.53 10.32
N PRO A 151 -3.83 -8.21 9.02
CA PRO A 151 -3.47 -9.12 7.94
C PRO A 151 -2.09 -9.74 8.15
N THR A 152 -1.96 -11.05 7.96
CA THR A 152 -0.65 -11.72 7.98
C THR A 152 -0.10 -11.92 6.56
N CYS A 153 1.22 -11.84 6.37
CA CYS A 153 1.80 -12.46 5.19
C CYS A 153 1.56 -13.98 5.19
N ALA A 154 1.68 -14.60 4.02
CA ALA A 154 1.59 -16.04 3.86
C ALA A 154 2.82 -16.75 4.45
N ASP A 155 2.70 -18.06 4.54
CA ASP A 155 3.74 -18.97 5.02
C ASP A 155 4.94 -19.08 4.07
N ASP A 156 5.07 -18.28 3.03
CA ASP A 156 6.30 -18.10 2.25
C ASP A 156 6.88 -16.67 2.43
N GLY A 157 6.12 -15.76 3.08
CA GLY A 157 6.45 -14.36 3.26
C GLY A 157 5.81 -13.46 2.20
N THR A 158 4.94 -14.00 1.34
CA THR A 158 4.17 -13.23 0.36
C THR A 158 3.08 -12.43 1.06
N LEU A 159 2.96 -11.15 0.73
CA LEU A 159 1.87 -10.27 1.16
C LEU A 159 1.03 -9.90 -0.06
N ASN A 160 -0.26 -10.21 -0.02
CA ASN A 160 -1.22 -9.91 -1.08
C ASN A 160 -1.98 -8.62 -0.78
N MET A 161 -2.14 -7.81 -1.82
CA MET A 161 -2.80 -6.51 -1.76
C MET A 161 -3.61 -6.28 -3.04
N THR A 162 -4.55 -5.35 -2.96
CA THR A 162 -5.19 -4.74 -4.13
C THR A 162 -4.69 -3.32 -4.26
N PHE A 163 -4.14 -2.97 -5.42
CA PHE A 163 -3.76 -1.62 -5.77
C PHE A 163 -4.80 -1.03 -6.72
N HIS A 164 -5.41 0.08 -6.30
CA HIS A 164 -6.35 0.81 -7.13
C HIS A 164 -5.61 1.86 -7.95
N GLN A 165 -5.61 1.69 -9.27
CA GLN A 165 -5.12 2.67 -10.24
C GLN A 165 -6.22 3.70 -10.54
N VAL A 166 -5.94 4.98 -10.30
CA VAL A 166 -6.87 6.07 -10.57
C VAL A 166 -6.77 6.50 -12.04
N ASN A 167 -5.56 6.81 -12.53
CA ASN A 167 -5.32 7.29 -13.91
C ASN A 167 -4.13 6.63 -14.64
N GLN A 168 -4.03 6.92 -15.95
CA GLN A 168 -3.45 6.04 -16.98
C GLN A 168 -1.92 5.98 -17.08
N ASP A 169 -1.17 6.94 -16.55
CA ASP A 169 0.22 7.17 -16.93
C ASP A 169 1.15 7.15 -15.71
N GLY A 170 1.52 5.95 -15.29
CA GLY A 170 2.54 5.71 -14.26
C GLY A 170 2.05 4.96 -13.03
N ALA A 171 0.89 4.32 -13.03
CA ALA A 171 0.45 3.49 -11.90
C ALA A 171 1.35 2.28 -11.61
N GLY A 172 2.20 1.87 -12.57
CA GLY A 172 3.18 0.80 -12.44
C GLY A 172 4.34 0.89 -13.45
N PRO A 173 5.35 0.01 -13.37
CA PRO A 173 5.49 -1.02 -12.35
C PRO A 173 5.78 -0.39 -10.98
N LEU A 174 5.19 -0.96 -9.93
CA LEU A 174 5.43 -0.52 -8.56
C LEU A 174 6.78 -1.06 -8.06
N THR A 175 7.39 -0.26 -7.20
CA THR A 175 8.47 -0.68 -6.30
C THR A 175 7.91 -0.85 -4.90
N ALA A 176 8.45 -1.80 -4.14
CA ALA A 176 8.02 -2.08 -2.78
C ALA A 176 9.15 -1.98 -1.77
N MET A 177 8.82 -1.53 -0.58
CA MET A 177 9.70 -1.54 0.58
C MET A 177 8.92 -2.04 1.80
N VAL A 178 9.61 -2.65 2.75
CA VAL A 178 9.05 -3.08 4.04
C VAL A 178 9.88 -2.52 5.18
N ASP A 179 9.22 -1.88 6.12
CA ASP A 179 9.75 -1.50 7.43
C ASP A 179 9.37 -2.57 8.47
N PRO A 180 10.36 -3.28 9.05
CA PRO A 180 10.10 -4.28 10.08
C PRO A 180 10.07 -3.73 11.51
N THR A 181 10.48 -2.49 11.76
CA THR A 181 10.81 -2.00 13.10
C THR A 181 10.11 -0.72 13.52
N SER A 182 10.02 0.29 12.66
CA SER A 182 9.63 1.65 13.11
C SER A 182 8.12 1.87 13.17
N GLY A 183 7.33 0.91 12.66
CA GLY A 183 5.89 1.06 12.54
C GLY A 183 5.48 2.11 11.51
N GLY A 184 6.32 2.35 10.50
CA GLY A 184 6.09 3.33 9.43
C GLY A 184 6.53 4.76 9.74
N THR A 185 7.37 4.97 10.76
CA THR A 185 7.77 6.31 11.22
C THR A 185 9.16 6.73 10.73
N ASP A 186 10.09 5.79 10.54
CA ASP A 186 11.47 6.05 10.13
C ASP A 186 11.71 5.63 8.66
N PRO A 187 12.02 6.58 7.75
CA PRO A 187 12.34 6.28 6.36
C PRO A 187 13.52 5.30 6.20
N SER A 188 14.48 5.29 7.13
CA SER A 188 15.69 4.47 7.06
C SER A 188 15.45 2.98 7.39
N ALA A 189 14.35 2.70 8.09
CA ALA A 189 13.94 1.35 8.46
C ALA A 189 13.41 0.54 7.27
N PHE A 190 12.91 1.22 6.23
CA PHE A 190 12.42 0.59 5.01
C PHE A 190 13.53 -0.09 4.22
N LYS A 191 13.35 -1.36 3.89
CA LYS A 191 14.23 -2.14 3.00
C LYS A 191 13.46 -2.59 1.77
N THR A 192 14.12 -2.60 0.61
CA THR A 192 13.51 -3.02 -0.66
C THR A 192 12.95 -4.44 -0.56
N ALA A 193 11.73 -4.62 -1.06
CA ALA A 193 11.05 -5.89 -1.19
C ALA A 193 10.81 -6.19 -2.67
N GLN A 194 10.79 -7.47 -3.03
CA GLN A 194 10.47 -7.88 -4.40
C GLN A 194 8.96 -7.76 -4.62
N VAL A 195 8.55 -7.19 -5.77
CA VAL A 195 7.16 -7.25 -6.23
C VAL A 195 7.01 -8.50 -7.10
N THR A 196 6.29 -9.50 -6.61
CA THR A 196 6.12 -10.81 -7.26
C THR A 196 4.92 -10.85 -8.21
N GLN A 197 3.93 -9.98 -7.98
CA GLN A 197 2.85 -9.69 -8.91
C GLN A 197 2.66 -8.17 -8.93
N ASN A 198 2.71 -7.56 -10.12
CA ASN A 198 2.80 -6.11 -10.26
C ASN A 198 1.70 -5.53 -11.14
N VAL A 199 1.44 -4.23 -10.99
CA VAL A 199 0.67 -3.43 -11.93
C VAL A 199 1.48 -3.30 -13.23
N PRO A 200 0.91 -3.58 -14.41
CA PRO A 200 1.60 -3.39 -15.68
C PRO A 200 2.10 -1.95 -15.84
N GLY A 201 3.30 -1.80 -16.39
CA GLY A 201 3.89 -0.49 -16.67
C GLY A 201 3.70 -0.02 -18.11
N ILE A 202 4.09 1.23 -18.34
CA ILE A 202 4.15 1.83 -19.68
C ILE A 202 5.32 1.15 -20.43
N GLY A 203 5.02 0.27 -21.39
CA GLY A 203 6.06 -0.33 -22.26
C GLY A 203 5.89 -1.80 -22.64
N ILE A 204 5.01 -2.55 -21.96
CA ILE A 204 4.60 -3.89 -22.40
C ILE A 204 3.11 -3.85 -22.74
N GLY A 205 2.77 -3.42 -23.96
CA GLY A 205 1.41 -3.48 -24.50
C GLY A 205 0.70 -2.15 -24.81
N GLY A 206 1.40 -1.01 -24.78
CA GLY A 206 0.82 0.31 -25.08
C GLY A 206 0.50 1.13 -23.82
N LEU A 207 0.22 2.42 -24.01
CA LEU A 207 -0.29 3.32 -22.96
C LEU A 207 -1.38 2.58 -22.16
N SER A 208 -1.31 2.59 -20.83
CA SER A 208 -2.34 1.96 -20.02
C SER A 208 -3.65 2.72 -20.18
N GLY A 209 -4.45 2.34 -21.19
CA GLY A 209 -5.85 2.72 -21.40
C GLY A 209 -6.76 2.52 -20.17
N ALA A 210 -6.25 1.88 -19.13
CA ALA A 210 -6.92 1.65 -17.87
C ALA A 210 -6.86 2.87 -16.95
N THR A 211 -8.02 3.48 -16.74
CA THR A 211 -8.29 4.29 -15.55
C THR A 211 -9.20 3.49 -14.63
N THR A 212 -9.21 3.81 -13.33
CA THR A 212 -10.17 3.30 -12.35
C THR A 212 -10.23 1.76 -12.35
N MET A 213 -9.09 1.13 -12.07
CA MET A 213 -8.97 -0.33 -12.07
C MET A 213 -8.29 -0.83 -10.80
N ASP A 214 -8.74 -1.98 -10.34
CA ASP A 214 -8.15 -2.73 -9.24
C ASP A 214 -7.20 -3.79 -9.78
N PHE A 215 -5.96 -3.76 -9.33
CA PHE A 215 -4.94 -4.75 -9.69
C PHE A 215 -4.54 -5.57 -8.47
N PRO A 216 -4.48 -6.91 -8.58
CA PRO A 216 -3.79 -7.69 -7.56
C PRO A 216 -2.30 -7.32 -7.57
N VAL A 217 -1.74 -7.13 -6.39
CA VAL A 217 -0.31 -6.90 -6.21
C VAL A 217 0.17 -7.81 -5.10
N ALA A 218 1.33 -8.43 -5.31
CA ALA A 218 1.97 -9.27 -4.30
C ALA A 218 3.42 -8.84 -4.12
N ILE A 219 3.87 -8.80 -2.87
CA ILE A 219 5.26 -8.54 -2.53
C ILE A 219 5.82 -9.66 -1.69
N GLN A 220 7.11 -9.95 -1.85
CA GLN A 220 7.83 -10.90 -1.03
C GLN A 220 8.60 -10.17 0.05
N MET A 221 8.35 -10.54 1.31
CA MET A 221 9.16 -10.04 2.43
C MET A 221 10.65 -10.34 2.22
N PRO A 222 11.56 -9.39 2.53
CA PRO A 222 12.99 -9.62 2.46
C PRO A 222 13.43 -10.81 3.33
N ALA A 223 14.36 -11.62 2.82
CA ALA A 223 14.86 -12.79 3.54
C ALA A 223 15.49 -12.40 4.88
N GLY A 224 15.18 -13.16 5.93
CA GLY A 224 15.67 -12.88 7.30
C GLY A 224 14.95 -11.73 8.02
N MET A 225 14.02 -11.04 7.38
CA MET A 225 13.27 -9.95 8.02
C MET A 225 12.25 -10.51 9.02
N THR A 226 12.20 -9.92 10.22
CA THR A 226 11.18 -10.24 11.23
C THR A 226 10.42 -8.98 11.63
N CYS A 227 9.09 -9.02 11.66
CA CYS A 227 8.29 -7.90 12.13
C CYS A 227 8.40 -7.75 13.65
N SER A 228 8.89 -6.60 14.10
CA SER A 228 9.04 -6.23 15.51
C SER A 228 8.48 -4.84 15.83
N GLY A 229 7.98 -4.10 14.84
CA GLY A 229 7.41 -2.79 15.05
C GLY A 229 6.17 -2.78 15.93
N THR A 230 5.90 -1.62 16.51
CA THR A 230 4.69 -1.33 17.27
C THR A 230 4.04 -0.09 16.68
N SER A 231 2.74 -0.13 16.44
CA SER A 231 2.00 1.01 15.89
C SER A 231 0.52 0.85 16.19
N GLY A 232 -0.16 1.94 16.57
CA GLY A 232 -1.60 1.96 16.81
C GLY A 232 -2.12 0.91 17.79
N GLY A 233 -1.32 0.52 18.79
CA GLY A 233 -1.66 -0.53 19.76
C GLY A 233 -1.40 -1.97 19.31
N ALA A 234 -1.00 -2.20 18.06
CA ALA A 234 -0.55 -3.51 17.58
C ALA A 234 0.97 -3.69 17.77
N THR A 235 1.39 -4.93 18.01
CA THR A 235 2.81 -5.33 18.13
C THR A 235 3.17 -6.36 17.06
N GLY A 236 4.48 -6.48 16.76
CA GLY A 236 4.94 -7.38 15.69
C GLY A 236 4.52 -6.91 14.30
N VAL A 237 4.38 -5.59 14.12
CA VAL A 237 3.92 -4.94 12.91
C VAL A 237 5.08 -4.74 11.94
N CYS A 238 4.86 -5.09 10.68
CA CYS A 238 5.60 -4.56 9.55
C CYS A 238 4.72 -3.56 8.80
N VAL A 239 5.34 -2.58 8.16
CA VAL A 239 4.65 -1.67 7.24
C VAL A 239 5.25 -1.82 5.85
N ALA A 240 4.42 -2.23 4.89
CA ALA A 240 4.76 -2.24 3.47
C ALA A 240 4.43 -0.88 2.85
N LYS A 241 5.25 -0.43 1.91
CA LYS A 241 5.03 0.78 1.12
C LYS A 241 5.27 0.47 -0.34
N LEU A 242 4.30 0.79 -1.19
CA LEU A 242 4.39 0.64 -2.64
C LEU A 242 4.35 2.03 -3.27
N GLN A 243 5.17 2.24 -4.29
CA GLN A 243 5.19 3.48 -5.05
C GLN A 243 5.58 3.24 -6.51
N ASN A 244 5.10 4.10 -7.39
CA ASN A 244 5.53 4.16 -8.79
C ASN A 244 6.77 5.05 -8.99
N SER A 245 7.14 5.29 -10.25
CA SER A 245 8.28 6.11 -10.68
C SER A 245 7.90 7.51 -11.17
N ALA A 246 6.71 8.01 -10.82
CA ALA A 246 6.21 9.28 -11.37
C ALA A 246 7.04 10.50 -10.90
N LEU A 247 7.39 11.37 -11.86
CA LEU A 247 8.32 12.49 -11.60
C LEU A 247 7.74 13.60 -10.72
N ALA A 248 6.43 13.90 -10.80
CA ALA A 248 5.82 14.89 -9.90
C ALA A 248 5.70 14.41 -8.45
N GLY A 249 6.06 13.17 -8.18
CA GLY A 249 6.07 12.55 -6.87
C GLY A 249 5.76 11.07 -7.07
N PRO A 250 6.59 10.15 -6.57
CA PRO A 250 6.20 8.75 -6.49
C PRO A 250 4.86 8.66 -5.78
N PHE A 251 3.87 8.08 -6.44
CA PHE A 251 2.53 7.87 -5.90
C PHE A 251 2.33 6.42 -5.52
N GLY A 252 1.53 6.18 -4.49
CA GLY A 252 1.17 4.84 -4.09
C GLY A 252 0.45 4.82 -2.75
N GLY A 253 0.84 3.87 -1.90
CA GLY A 253 0.22 3.70 -0.60
C GLY A 253 1.05 2.84 0.33
N SER A 254 0.52 2.62 1.53
CA SER A 254 1.16 1.76 2.53
C SER A 254 0.15 0.87 3.22
N ALA A 255 0.64 -0.22 3.82
CA ALA A 255 -0.13 -1.32 4.34
C ALA A 255 0.51 -1.83 5.63
N ALA A 256 -0.28 -2.00 6.68
CA ALA A 256 0.17 -2.65 7.90
C ALA A 256 -0.15 -4.14 7.86
N PHE A 257 0.79 -4.96 8.30
CA PHE A 257 0.62 -6.41 8.36
C PHE A 257 1.51 -7.02 9.45
N THR A 258 1.27 -8.29 9.75
CA THR A 258 2.09 -9.09 10.66
C THR A 258 2.65 -10.32 9.92
N GLN A 259 3.58 -11.03 10.55
CA GLN A 259 4.08 -12.29 10.01
C GLN A 259 3.26 -13.47 10.49
N SER A 260 3.02 -14.45 9.61
CA SER A 260 2.63 -15.77 10.07
C SER A 260 3.73 -16.38 10.95
N ALA A 261 3.36 -17.32 11.82
CA ALA A 261 4.31 -18.01 12.68
C ALA A 261 5.40 -18.75 11.86
N ALA A 262 5.01 -19.39 10.75
CA ALA A 262 5.93 -20.07 9.86
C ALA A 262 6.88 -19.08 9.17
N ALA A 263 6.37 -17.93 8.71
CA ALA A 263 7.19 -16.89 8.08
C ALA A 263 8.24 -16.34 9.02
N LYS A 264 7.86 -16.05 10.27
CA LYS A 264 8.79 -15.62 11.31
C LYS A 264 9.86 -16.69 11.59
N LYS A 265 9.47 -17.97 11.68
CA LYS A 265 10.40 -19.08 11.88
C LYS A 265 11.43 -19.17 10.75
N ARG A 266 11.01 -19.12 9.48
CA ARG A 266 11.93 -19.14 8.33
C ARG A 266 12.89 -17.96 8.32
N ALA A 267 12.41 -16.76 8.69
CA ALA A 267 13.29 -15.59 8.78
C ALA A 267 14.39 -15.78 9.85
N ILE A 268 14.03 -16.33 11.01
CA ILE A 268 14.99 -16.63 12.08
C ILE A 268 15.99 -17.71 11.61
N GLU A 269 15.51 -18.78 10.98
CA GLU A 269 16.36 -19.85 10.45
C GLU A 269 17.33 -19.35 9.37
N TYR A 270 16.88 -18.47 8.47
CA TYR A 270 17.72 -17.81 7.49
C TYR A 270 18.88 -17.06 8.17
N ASN A 271 18.58 -16.26 9.19
CA ASN A 271 19.60 -15.50 9.93
C ASN A 271 20.56 -16.42 10.69
N LEU A 272 20.07 -17.50 11.30
CA LEU A 272 20.91 -18.48 11.98
C LEU A 272 21.84 -19.20 10.98
N SER A 273 21.33 -19.57 9.81
CA SER A 273 22.12 -20.18 8.73
C SER A 273 23.24 -19.23 8.26
N LYS A 274 22.91 -17.96 8.00
CA LYS A 274 23.90 -16.94 7.62
C LYS A 274 24.99 -16.76 8.68
N ARG A 275 24.64 -16.75 9.96
CA ARG A 275 25.60 -16.68 11.08
C ARG A 275 26.49 -17.91 11.17
N ARG A 276 25.92 -19.11 10.98
CA ARG A 276 26.70 -20.37 10.96
C ARG A 276 27.69 -20.38 9.81
N PHE A 277 27.26 -19.97 8.62
CA PHE A 277 28.12 -19.86 7.44
C PHE A 277 29.26 -18.85 7.65
N ALA A 278 28.96 -17.65 8.15
CA ALA A 278 29.98 -16.64 8.43
C ALA A 278 31.02 -17.13 9.46
N ARG A 279 30.58 -17.85 10.50
CA ARG A 279 31.49 -18.46 11.49
C ARG A 279 32.36 -19.55 10.88
N ALA A 280 31.81 -20.38 10.00
CA ALA A 280 32.56 -21.44 9.33
C ALA A 280 33.67 -20.89 8.41
N ILE A 281 33.41 -19.77 7.71
CA ILE A 281 34.46 -19.08 6.95
C ILE A 281 35.54 -18.55 7.90
N ALA A 282 35.13 -17.82 8.94
CA ALA A 282 36.08 -17.22 9.89
C ALA A 282 36.93 -18.26 10.65
N SER A 283 36.45 -19.50 10.82
CA SER A 283 37.22 -20.59 11.42
C SER A 283 38.18 -21.29 10.46
N ASN A 284 37.98 -21.17 9.15
CA ASN A 284 38.86 -21.77 8.14
C ASN A 284 40.01 -20.84 7.72
N ASP A 285 39.94 -19.57 8.09
CA ASP A 285 40.97 -18.55 7.85
C ASP A 285 41.97 -18.41 9.03
N ASN A 286 41.79 -19.20 10.10
CA ASN A 286 42.69 -19.32 11.27
C ASN A 286 43.34 -20.70 11.33
#